data_AF-A0A6H2NKU5-F1
#
_entry.id   AF-A0A6H2NKU5-F1
#
_cell.length_a   1.000
_cell.length_b   1.000
_cell.length_c   1.000
_cell.angle_alpha   90.00
_cell.angle_beta   90.00
_cell.angle_gamma   90.00
#
_symmetry.space_group_name_H-M   'P 1'
#
loop_
_entity.id
_entity.type
_entity.pdbx_description
1 polymer ?
#
loop_
_entity_poly.entity_id
_entity_poly.type
_entity_poly.pdbx_seq_one_letter_code
_entity_poly.pdbx_strand_id
1 'polypeptide(L)' 'MTAPNVVFEHLEELEKAGTVKSATYREEALMILADPTISLKWRLAIADRLNQANHDLALHTVGSEDSY' A
#
# COMPACT_ATOMS: atom_id res chain seq x y z
N MET A 1 -6.34 -4.37 -15.54
CA MET A 1 -5.19 -4.29 -14.63
C MET A 1 -4.84 -2.82 -14.45
N THR A 2 -4.82 -2.32 -13.21
CA THR A 2 -4.52 -0.91 -12.89
C THR A 2 -3.05 -0.62 -13.22
N ALA A 3 -2.75 0.57 -13.77
CA ALA A 3 -1.38 0.92 -14.15
C ALA A 3 -0.49 1.12 -12.90
N PRO A 4 0.81 0.75 -12.95
CA PRO A 4 1.69 0.83 -11.77
C PRO A 4 1.77 2.22 -11.12
N ASN A 5 1.73 3.29 -11.92
CA ASN A 5 1.74 4.66 -11.39
C ASN A 5 0.46 5.00 -10.61
N VAL A 6 -0.70 4.53 -11.07
CA VAL A 6 -1.98 4.72 -10.37
C VAL A 6 -2.00 3.93 -9.07
N VAL A 7 -1.48 2.70 -9.07
CA VAL A 7 -1.34 1.90 -7.84
C VAL A 7 -0.41 2.58 -6.85
N PHE A 8 0.68 3.20 -7.32
CA PHE A 8 1.57 3.97 -6.46
C PHE A 8 0.87 5.16 -5.80
N GLU A 9 0.09 5.94 -6.55
CA GLU A 9 -0.73 7.04 -6.04
C GLU A 9 -1.77 6.55 -5.01
N HIS A 10 -2.45 5.43 -5.28
CA HIS A 10 -3.38 4.81 -4.33
C HIS A 10 -2.70 4.44 -3.00
N LEU A 11 -1.46 3.96 -3.04
CA LEU A 11 -0.69 3.67 -1.83
C LEU A 11 -0.31 4.94 -1.05
N GLU A 12 -0.27 6.12 -1.69
CA GLU A 12 -0.08 7.39 -0.99
C GLU A 12 -1.30 7.81 -0.16
N GLU A 13 -2.48 7.36 -0.56
CA GLU A 13 -3.74 7.66 0.13
C GLU A 13 -4.13 6.61 1.17
N LEU A 14 -3.34 5.53 1.32
CA LEU A 14 -3.70 4.33 2.08
C LEU A 14 -4.03 4.62 3.56
N GLU A 15 -3.35 5.57 4.20
CA GLU A 15 -3.64 6.00 5.58
C GLU A 15 -4.95 6.79 5.73
N LYS A 16 -5.32 7.54 4.68
CA LYS A 16 -6.53 8.38 4.67
C LYS A 16 -7.74 7.61 4.18
N ALA A 17 -7.51 6.48 3.52
CA ALA A 17 -8.52 5.59 3.01
C ALA A 17 -9.18 4.80 4.15
N GLY A 18 -10.51 4.69 4.14
CA GLY A 18 -11.20 3.78 5.05
C GLY A 18 -10.82 2.31 4.80
N THR A 19 -11.11 1.43 5.76
CA THR A 19 -10.68 0.01 5.76
C THR A 19 -10.90 -0.70 4.43
N VAL A 20 -12.08 -0.55 3.83
CA VAL A 20 -12.43 -1.21 2.55
C VAL A 20 -11.54 -0.74 1.41
N LYS A 21 -11.37 0.59 1.23
CA LYS A 21 -10.51 1.14 0.18
C LYS A 21 -9.05 0.76 0.39
N SER A 22 -8.59 0.77 1.64
CA SER A 22 -7.23 0.37 1.98
C SER A 22 -6.97 -1.11 1.63
N ALA A 23 -7.96 -1.99 1.74
CA ALA A 23 -7.83 -3.39 1.33
C ALA A 23 -7.70 -3.50 -0.21
N THR A 24 -8.51 -2.75 -0.96
CA THR A 24 -8.43 -2.70 -2.42
C THR A 24 -7.07 -2.19 -2.91
N TYR A 25 -6.52 -1.13 -2.31
CA TYR A 25 -5.21 -0.61 -2.70
C TYR A 25 -4.08 -1.62 -2.46
N ARG A 26 -4.18 -2.42 -1.38
CA ARG A 26 -3.22 -3.52 -1.13
C ARG A 26 -3.35 -4.64 -2.16
N GLU A 27 -4.57 -5.00 -2.54
CA GLU A 27 -4.82 -6.01 -3.57
C GLU A 27 -4.22 -5.57 -4.92
N GLU A 28 -4.43 -4.31 -5.31
CA GLU A 28 -3.84 -3.76 -6.53
C GLU A 28 -2.31 -3.78 -6.51
N ALA A 29 -1.69 -3.41 -5.37
CA ALA A 29 -0.25 -3.51 -5.19
C ALA A 29 0.26 -4.94 -5.35
N LEU A 30 -0.41 -5.92 -4.73
CA LEU A 30 -0.04 -7.33 -4.84
C LEU A 30 -0.15 -7.86 -6.28
N MET A 31 -1.15 -7.42 -7.04
CA MET A 31 -1.26 -7.76 -8.47
C MET A 31 -0.06 -7.24 -9.27
N ILE A 32 0.40 -6.01 -9.02
CA ILE A 32 1.59 -5.47 -9.71
C ILE A 32 2.87 -6.22 -9.31
N LEU A 33 3.01 -6.59 -8.04
CA LEU A 33 4.17 -7.34 -7.55
C LEU A 33 4.23 -8.76 -8.14
N ALA A 34 3.08 -9.39 -8.32
CA ALA A 34 2.96 -10.74 -8.88
C ALA A 34 3.17 -10.80 -10.40
N ASP A 35 3.05 -9.67 -11.12
CA ASP A 35 3.17 -9.65 -12.58
C ASP A 35 4.64 -9.55 -13.04
N PRO A 36 5.21 -10.58 -13.69
CA PRO A 36 6.58 -10.55 -14.19
C PRO A 36 6.79 -9.64 -15.41
N THR A 37 5.72 -9.20 -16.07
CA THR A 37 5.76 -8.29 -17.23
C THR A 37 5.93 -6.84 -16.82
N ILE A 38 5.62 -6.49 -15.57
CA ILE A 38 5.88 -5.16 -15.02
C ILE A 38 7.37 -4.99 -14.74
N SER A 39 7.89 -3.81 -15.08
CA SER A 39 9.30 -3.49 -14.90
C SER A 39 9.71 -3.64 -13.44
N LEU A 40 10.93 -4.15 -13.22
CA LEU A 40 11.49 -4.32 -11.88
C LEU A 40 11.46 -3.00 -11.08
N LYS A 41 11.73 -1.88 -11.75
CA LYS A 41 11.67 -0.54 -11.15
C LYS A 41 10.31 -0.25 -10.51
N TRP A 42 9.22 -0.55 -11.21
CA TRP A 42 7.87 -0.34 -10.68
C TRP A 42 7.53 -1.29 -9.54
N ARG A 43 7.91 -2.56 -9.66
CA ARG A 43 7.68 -3.54 -8.58
C ARG A 43 8.41 -3.17 -7.29
N LEU A 44 9.66 -2.70 -7.39
CA LEU A 44 10.40 -2.21 -6.22
C LEU A 44 9.75 -0.97 -5.60
N ALA A 45 9.42 0.04 -6.42
CA ALA A 45 8.79 1.26 -5.93
C ALA A 45 7.45 0.99 -5.20
N ILE A 46 6.65 0.08 -5.73
CA ILE A 46 5.38 -0.33 -5.11
C ILE A 46 5.61 -1.14 -3.84
N ALA A 47 6.58 -2.05 -3.81
CA ALA A 47 6.91 -2.84 -2.63
C ALA A 47 7.37 -1.94 -1.47
N ASP A 48 8.27 -0.99 -1.75
CA ASP A 48 8.78 -0.04 -0.77
C ASP A 48 7.65 0.83 -0.21
N ARG A 49 6.79 1.38 -1.08
CA ARG A 49 5.67 2.23 -0.66
C ARG A 49 4.63 1.46 0.14
N LEU A 50 4.28 0.24 -0.28
CA LEU A 50 3.35 -0.63 0.44
C LEU A 50 3.88 -0.97 1.83
N ASN A 51 5.17 -1.27 1.95
CA ASN A 51 5.80 -1.56 3.23
C ASN A 51 5.78 -0.34 4.16
N GLN A 52 6.13 0.84 3.64
CA GLN A 52 6.06 2.09 4.40
C GLN A 52 4.63 2.38 4.88
N ALA A 53 3.64 2.34 3.98
CA ALA A 53 2.26 2.63 4.33
C ALA A 53 1.68 1.65 5.36
N ASN A 54 2.07 0.37 5.32
CA ASN A 54 1.69 -0.60 6.34
C ASN A 54 2.38 -0.34 7.68
N HIS A 55 3.65 0.07 7.66
CA HIS A 55 4.39 0.43 8.87
C HIS A 55 3.77 1.65 9.56
N ASP A 56 3.47 2.70 8.80
CA ASP A 56 2.87 3.94 9.31
C ASP A 56 1.47 3.66 9.90
N LEU A 57 0.64 2.85 9.24
CA LEU A 57 -0.66 2.44 9.77
C LEU A 57 -0.54 1.62 11.07
N ALA A 58 0.47 0.76 11.17
CA ALA A 58 0.73 0.00 12.39
C ALA A 58 1.08 0.93 13.57
N LEU A 59 1.92 1.96 13.35
CA LEU A 59 2.24 2.96 14.36
C LEU A 59 1.01 3.75 14.83
N HIS A 60 0.14 4.15 13.89
CA HIS A 60 -1.11 4.84 14.23
C HIS A 60 -2.09 3.98 15.03
N THR A 61 -2.13 2.69 14.76
CA THR A 61 -3.01 1.74 15.46
C THR A 61 -2.51 1.49 16.89
N VAL A 62 -1.20 1.26 17.06
CA VAL A 62 -0.60 0.97 18.37
C VAL A 62 -0.63 2.18 19.31
N GLY A 63 -0.49 3.41 18.82
CA GLY A 63 -0.57 4.62 19.65
C GLY A 63 -1.95 4.95 20.21
N SER A 64 -3.01 4.28 19.75
CA SER A 64 -4.40 4.53 20.18
C SER A 64 -4.87 3.61 21.31
N GLU A 65 -4.08 2.59 21.70
CA GLU A 65 -4.48 1.57 22.69
C GLU A 65 -3.78 1.68 24.06
N ASP A 66 -2.85 2.62 24.26
CA ASP A 66 -2.13 2.77 25.54
C ASP A 66 -2.69 3.90 26.42
N SER A 67 -3.92 3.72 26.91
CA SER A 67 -4.35 4.37 28.15
C SER A 67 -5.03 3.34 29.06
N TYR A 68 -4.29 2.90 30.07
CA TYR A 68 -4.75 2.05 31.18
C TYR A 68 -5.16 2.88 32.39
#